data_AF-A0A368G9U7-F1
#
_entry.id   AF-A0A368G9U7-F1
#
_cell.length_a   1.000
_cell.length_b   1.000
_cell.length_c   1.000
_cell.angle_alpha   90.00
_cell.angle_beta   90.00
_cell.angle_gamma   90.00
#
_symmetry.space_group_name_H-M   'P 1'
#
loop_
_entity.id
_entity.type
_entity.pdbx_description
1 polymer ?
#
loop_
_entity_poly.entity_id
_entity_poly.type
_entity_poly.pdbx_seq_one_letter_code
_entity_poly.pdbx_strand_id
1 'polypeptide(L)' 'MGISRDSWHKRYKTGATRPIPHKKRKYELGRQPANTKIGPKRIRVIRVRGGNTKIRALRLDAGNYSWASEREF' A
#
# COMPACT_ATOMS: atom_id res chain seq x y z
N MET A 1 -4.68 13.39 -9.80
CA MET A 1 -4.89 12.42 -8.69
C MET A 1 -4.85 11.02 -9.30
N GLY A 2 -4.01 10.11 -8.80
CA GLY A 2 -3.74 8.82 -9.46
C GLY A 2 -4.80 7.74 -9.17
N ILE A 3 -4.31 6.54 -8.81
CA ILE A 3 -5.12 5.42 -8.32
C ILE A 3 -5.99 5.90 -7.16
N SER A 4 -7.26 5.49 -7.14
CA SER A 4 -8.23 5.84 -6.10
C SER A 4 -8.73 4.59 -5.39
N ARG A 5 -9.05 4.72 -4.10
CA ARG A 5 -9.59 3.64 -3.25
C ARG A 5 -11.09 3.82 -2.96
N ASP A 6 -11.76 4.68 -3.71
CA ASP A 6 -13.20 4.89 -3.61
C ASP A 6 -13.98 3.68 -4.16
N SER A 7 -15.27 3.61 -3.85
CA SER A 7 -16.18 2.55 -4.32
C SER A 7 -17.24 3.05 -5.29
N TRP A 8 -17.27 4.36 -5.58
CA TRP A 8 -18.27 5.00 -6.44
C TRP A 8 -18.12 4.57 -7.89
N HIS A 9 -16.89 4.27 -8.32
CA HIS A 9 -16.62 3.73 -9.63
C HIS A 9 -17.07 2.26 -9.84
N LYS A 10 -17.52 1.56 -8.78
CA LYS A 10 -18.03 0.17 -8.85
C LYS A 10 -19.56 0.16 -9.02
N ARG A 11 -20.12 -0.97 -9.45
CA ARG A 11 -21.58 -1.16 -9.62
C ARG A 11 -22.30 -1.31 -8.27
N TYR A 12 -23.62 -1.11 -8.28
CA TYR A 12 -24.49 -1.49 -7.15
C TYR A 12 -24.53 -3.01 -6.97
N LYS A 13 -25.03 -3.48 -5.81
CA LYS A 13 -25.30 -4.91 -5.56
C LYS A 13 -26.25 -5.51 -6.60
N THR A 14 -27.16 -4.70 -7.13
CA THR A 14 -28.10 -5.05 -8.21
C THR A 14 -27.47 -5.07 -9.60
N GLY A 15 -26.21 -4.65 -9.76
CA GLY A 15 -25.51 -4.57 -11.06
C GLY A 15 -25.71 -3.26 -11.82
N ALA A 16 -26.61 -2.38 -11.38
CA ALA A 16 -26.79 -1.05 -11.97
C ALA A 16 -25.52 -0.18 -11.83
N THR A 17 -25.28 0.68 -12.82
CA THR A 17 -24.19 1.67 -12.80
C THR A 17 -24.45 2.72 -11.73
N ARG A 18 -23.39 3.15 -11.03
CA ARG A 18 -23.46 4.22 -10.01
C ARG A 18 -23.11 5.57 -10.64
N PRO A 19 -23.90 6.64 -10.40
CA PRO A 19 -23.47 7.99 -10.76
C PRO A 19 -22.30 8.42 -9.85
N ILE A 20 -21.36 9.19 -10.40
CA ILE A 20 -20.20 9.70 -9.66
C ILE A 20 -20.57 11.07 -9.07
N PRO A 21 -20.73 11.21 -7.74
CA PRO A 21 -21.26 12.44 -7.15
C PRO A 21 -20.22 13.56 -7.01
N HIS A 22 -18.93 13.25 -7.08
CA HIS A 22 -17.85 14.23 -6.91
C HIS A 22 -16.55 13.79 -7.57
N LYS A 23 -15.62 14.75 -7.75
CA LYS A 23 -14.25 14.50 -8.22
C LYS A 23 -13.44 13.73 -7.17
N LYS A 24 -12.44 12.96 -7.59
CA LYS A 24 -11.51 12.21 -6.71
C LYS A 24 -10.97 13.07 -5.57
N ARG A 25 -10.88 12.52 -4.36
CA ARG A 25 -10.40 13.22 -3.15
C ARG A 25 -9.03 12.73 -2.68
N LYS A 26 -8.23 13.64 -2.11
CA LYS A 26 -6.84 13.36 -1.69
C LYS A 26 -6.76 12.25 -0.62
N TYR A 27 -7.78 12.09 0.23
CA TYR A 27 -7.77 11.07 1.27
C TYR A 27 -7.96 9.64 0.73
N GLU A 28 -8.51 9.48 -0.48
CA GLU A 28 -8.76 8.17 -1.12
C GLU A 28 -7.58 7.73 -2.00
N LEU A 29 -6.52 8.54 -2.13
CA LEU A 29 -5.42 8.24 -3.03
C LEU A 29 -4.79 6.87 -2.72
N GLY A 30 -4.60 6.06 -3.75
CA GLY A 30 -3.79 4.85 -3.73
C GLY A 30 -2.35 5.12 -4.17
N ARG A 31 -1.49 4.12 -4.03
CA ARG A 31 -0.11 4.15 -4.56
C ARG A 31 0.17 2.81 -5.24
N GLN A 32 1.01 2.81 -6.26
CA GLN A 32 1.49 1.58 -6.89
C GLN A 32 2.11 0.66 -5.82
N PRO A 33 1.94 -0.68 -5.90
CA PRO A 33 2.65 -1.64 -5.07
C PRO A 33 4.17 -1.47 -5.14
N ALA A 34 4.87 -1.98 -4.13
CA ALA A 34 6.32 -1.87 -4.02
C ALA A 34 7.07 -2.95 -4.82
N ASN A 35 6.47 -4.14 -5.01
CA ASN A 35 7.04 -5.29 -5.72
C ASN A 35 8.50 -5.57 -5.31
N THR A 36 8.73 -5.71 -4.00
CA THR A 36 10.06 -5.98 -3.41
C THR A 36 10.72 -7.20 -4.03
N LYS A 37 12.01 -7.09 -4.39
CA LYS A 37 12.83 -8.19 -4.93
C LYS A 37 14.10 -8.40 -4.11
N ILE A 38 14.72 -9.58 -4.25
CA ILE A 38 16.03 -9.85 -3.63
C ILE A 38 17.10 -9.02 -4.35
N GLY A 39 18.02 -8.43 -3.60
CA GLY A 39 19.16 -7.67 -4.14
C GLY A 39 19.66 -6.60 -3.18
N PRO A 40 20.64 -5.77 -3.60
CA PRO A 40 21.26 -4.79 -2.74
C PRO A 40 20.21 -3.83 -2.16
N LYS A 41 20.32 -3.56 -0.85
CA LYS A 41 19.36 -2.78 -0.07
C LYS A 41 19.01 -1.46 -0.76
N ARG A 42 17.74 -1.32 -1.16
CA ARG A 42 17.18 -0.09 -1.73
C ARG A 42 15.83 0.20 -1.12
N ILE A 43 15.74 1.30 -0.40
CA ILE A 43 14.56 1.70 0.37
C ILE A 43 14.18 3.13 0.03
N ARG A 44 12.88 3.40 -0.10
CA ARG A 44 12.34 4.75 -0.31
C ARG A 44 11.38 5.14 0.82
N VAL A 45 11.64 6.26 1.46
CA VAL A 45 10.73 6.82 2.47
C VAL A 45 9.60 7.58 1.78
N ILE A 46 8.37 7.37 2.23
CA ILE A 46 7.17 7.98 1.63
C ILE A 46 6.39 8.73 2.70
N ARG A 47 6.19 10.04 2.48
CA ARG A 47 5.28 10.85 3.31
C ARG A 47 3.82 10.44 3.08
N VAL A 48 3.08 10.28 4.18
CA VAL A 48 1.65 9.92 4.16
C VAL A 48 0.79 10.97 4.88
N ARG A 49 -0.54 10.78 4.84
CA ARG A 49 -1.50 11.64 5.53
C ARG A 49 -1.24 11.62 7.05
N GLY A 50 -1.51 12.74 7.71
CA GLY A 50 -1.36 12.87 9.17
C GLY A 50 0.08 13.08 9.62
N GLY A 51 1.01 13.34 8.70
CA GLY A 51 2.37 13.68 9.10
C GLY A 51 3.31 12.49 9.27
N ASN A 52 2.85 11.27 9.03
CA ASN A 52 3.68 10.08 9.19
C ASN A 52 4.52 9.77 7.93
N THR A 53 5.44 8.84 8.08
CA THR A 53 6.23 8.25 7.00
C THR A 53 6.01 6.75 6.93
N LYS A 54 5.98 6.20 5.73
CA LYS A 54 6.00 4.75 5.49
C LYS A 54 7.27 4.40 4.73
N ILE A 55 7.91 3.32 5.12
CA ILE A 55 9.14 2.82 4.51
C ILE A 55 8.75 1.84 3.40
N ARG A 56 9.18 2.11 2.17
CA ARG A 56 8.96 1.23 1.03
C ARG A 56 10.27 0.58 0.61
N ALA A 57 10.44 -0.70 0.96
CA ALA A 57 11.51 -1.51 0.39
C ALA A 57 11.26 -1.72 -1.11
N LEU A 58 12.31 -1.65 -1.91
CA LEU A 58 12.31 -2.03 -3.33
C LEU A 58 13.21 -3.25 -3.56
N ARG A 59 14.35 -3.29 -2.87
CA ARG A 59 15.23 -4.46 -2.80
C ARG A 59 15.78 -4.65 -1.39
N LEU A 60 15.90 -5.90 -0.96
CA LEU A 60 16.50 -6.33 0.30
C LEU A 60 17.27 -7.64 0.07
N ASP A 61 18.37 -7.81 0.78
CA ASP A 61 19.28 -8.95 0.76
C ASP A 61 19.33 -9.69 2.10
N ALA A 62 19.05 -8.99 3.21
CA ALA A 62 18.99 -9.55 4.55
C ALA A 62 17.64 -9.26 5.23
N GLY A 63 17.33 -10.07 6.25
CA GLY A 63 16.18 -9.95 7.14
C GLY A 63 16.52 -10.37 8.56
N ASN A 64 15.66 -10.03 9.52
CA ASN A 64 15.75 -10.56 10.88
C ASN A 64 14.81 -11.78 10.98
N TYR A 65 15.37 -12.96 11.22
CA TYR A 65 14.67 -14.23 11.27
C TYR A 65 14.80 -14.80 12.69
N SER A 66 13.71 -15.39 13.21
CA SER A 66 13.67 -16.00 14.54
C SER A 66 13.25 -17.45 14.44
N TRP A 67 14.00 -18.35 15.06
CA TRP A 67 13.65 -19.77 15.16
C TRP A 67 12.92 -20.02 16.49
N ALA A 68 11.59 -20.00 16.46
CA ALA A 68 10.78 -20.03 17.67
C ALA A 68 10.77 -21.39 18.39
N SER A 69 10.97 -22.52 17.69
CA SER A 69 10.94 -23.85 18.30
C SER A 69 12.21 -24.19 19.09
N GLU A 70 13.35 -23.56 18.81
CA GLU A 70 14.63 -23.74 19.52
C GLU A 70 14.83 -22.70 20.64
N ARG A 71 13.76 -21.98 21.00
CA ARG A 71 13.84 -20.96 22.05
C ARG A 71 13.73 -21.67 23.41
N GLU A 72 14.88 -22.05 23.96
CA GLU A 72 14.97 -22.46 25.37
C GLU A 72 14.60 -21.28 26.29
N PHE A 73 14.05 -21.60 27.47
CA PHE A 73 13.42 -20.67 28.41
C PHE A 73 14.33 -19.53 28.88
#